data_AF-A0A914CIZ4-F1
#
_entry.id   AF-A0A914CIZ4-F1
#
_cell.length_a   1.000
_cell.length_b   1.000
_cell.length_c   1.000
_cell.angle_alpha   90.00
_cell.angle_beta   90.00
_cell.angle_gamma   90.00
#
_symmetry.space_group_name_H-M   'P 1'
#
loop_
_entity.id
_entity.type
_entity.pdbx_description
1 polymer ?
#
loop_
_entity_poly.entity_id
_entity_poly.type
_entity_poly.pdbx_seq_one_letter_code
_entity_poly.pdbx_strand_id
1 'polypeptide(L)'
;MPSSYDLPKSYSSRWGPEICPNSKPAIYRIQETPIDYETITLPYIRTREDDLSWIYDILDHKKEQNRIVYEDDHPKYGFIMIPPRRSDGE
;
A
#
# COMPACT_ATOMS: atom_id res chain seq x y z
N MET A 1 39.91 24.47 16.10
CA MET A 1 39.24 25.19 15.00
C MET A 1 40.37 25.76 14.15
N PRO A 2 40.63 25.25 12.93
CA PRO A 2 39.70 25.14 11.79
C PRO A 2 39.52 23.68 11.33
N SER A 3 38.73 23.30 10.34
CA SER A 3 37.54 23.83 9.66
C SER A 3 37.07 22.70 8.72
N SER A 4 35.75 22.50 8.64
CA SER A 4 35.02 22.03 7.46
C SER A 4 35.66 20.92 6.61
N TYR A 5 35.24 19.68 6.85
CA TYR A 5 35.07 18.62 5.86
C TYR A 5 35.60 18.92 4.44
N ASP A 6 36.83 18.50 4.16
CA ASP A 6 37.27 18.28 2.78
C ASP A 6 36.65 16.96 2.30
N LEU A 7 35.44 17.06 1.73
CA LEU A 7 34.84 15.96 0.98
C LEU A 7 35.50 15.89 -0.42
N PRO A 8 35.96 14.71 -0.88
CA PRO A 8 36.42 14.56 -2.26
C PRO A 8 35.29 14.81 -3.25
N LYS A 9 35.59 15.56 -4.32
CA LYS A 9 34.66 16.04 -5.37
C LYS A 9 34.14 14.93 -6.31
N SER A 10 33.69 13.81 -5.77
CA SER A 10 32.96 12.80 -6.55
C SER A 10 31.85 12.10 -5.75
N TYR A 11 31.31 12.77 -4.72
CA TYR A 11 30.07 12.34 -4.09
C TYR A 11 28.90 12.62 -5.02
N SER A 12 28.63 11.67 -5.93
CA SER A 12 27.43 11.62 -6.75
C SER A 12 26.25 11.23 -5.86
N SER A 13 25.36 12.20 -5.60
CA SER A 13 24.18 12.10 -4.74
C SER A 13 23.05 11.20 -5.27
N ARG A 14 23.35 10.20 -6.11
CA ARG A 14 22.31 9.43 -6.83
C ARG A 14 21.98 8.07 -6.24
N TRP A 15 22.80 7.52 -5.33
CA TRP A 15 22.52 6.22 -4.74
C TRP A 15 22.93 6.21 -3.26
N GLY A 16 21.94 6.22 -2.37
CA GLY A 16 22.07 5.67 -1.01
C GLY A 16 22.32 4.16 -1.08
N PRO A 17 22.46 3.43 0.06
CA PRO A 17 22.83 2.02 0.07
C PRO A 17 22.00 1.24 -0.94
N GLU A 18 22.70 0.57 -1.86
CA GLU A 18 22.17 -0.13 -3.01
C GLU A 18 21.03 -1.08 -2.57
N ILE A 19 19.79 -0.64 -2.76
CA ILE A 19 18.64 -1.52 -2.66
C ILE A 19 18.69 -2.39 -3.92
N CYS A 20 19.13 -3.64 -3.77
CA CYS A 20 19.11 -4.60 -4.87
C CYS A 20 17.68 -4.72 -5.40
N PRO A 21 17.39 -4.36 -6.67
CA PRO A 21 16.03 -4.32 -7.20
C PRO A 21 15.32 -5.69 -7.23
N ASN A 22 16.08 -6.79 -7.04
CA ASN A 22 15.58 -8.16 -7.05
C ASN A 22 15.73 -8.88 -5.69
N SER A 23 16.16 -8.20 -4.61
CA SER A 23 16.18 -8.84 -3.30
C SER A 23 14.76 -8.85 -2.71
N LYS A 24 14.30 -10.04 -2.31
CA LYS A 24 13.05 -10.14 -1.56
C LYS A 24 13.22 -9.38 -0.24
N PRO A 25 12.30 -8.48 0.14
CA PRO A 25 12.39 -7.83 1.43
C PRO A 25 12.31 -8.87 2.54
N ALA A 26 13.08 -8.68 3.60
CA ALA A 26 12.95 -9.49 4.80
C ALA A 26 11.55 -9.29 5.40
N ILE A 27 10.87 -10.39 5.73
CA ILE A 27 9.55 -10.37 6.36
C ILE A 27 9.73 -10.60 7.85
N TYR A 28 9.13 -9.73 8.66
CA TYR A 28 9.17 -9.83 10.12
C TYR A 28 7.76 -10.13 10.65
N ARG A 29 7.70 -10.95 11.70
CA ARG A 29 6.46 -11.18 12.46
C ARG A 29 6.41 -10.20 13.62
N ILE A 30 5.30 -9.48 13.72
CA ILE A 30 5.00 -8.55 14.81
C ILE A 30 3.70 -9.00 15.47
N GLN A 31 3.58 -8.81 16.79
CA GLN A 31 2.34 -9.01 17.52
C GLN A 31 1.84 -7.64 17.98
N GLU A 32 0.85 -7.12 17.28
CA GLU A 32 0.24 -5.84 17.59
C GLU A 32 -0.75 -5.99 18.75
N THR A 33 -0.66 -5.12 19.76
CA THR A 33 -1.69 -4.98 20.80
C THR A 33 -2.73 -3.93 20.41
N PRO A 34 -3.93 -3.92 21.02
CA PRO A 34 -4.93 -2.89 20.74
C PRO A 34 -4.41 -1.46 20.95
N ILE A 35 -3.56 -1.25 21.96
CA ILE A 35 -2.95 0.05 22.25
C ILE A 35 -1.98 0.45 21.13
N ASP A 36 -1.16 -0.48 20.64
CA ASP A 36 -0.23 -0.22 19.54
C ASP A 36 -1.00 0.15 18.26
N TYR A 37 -2.10 -0.55 17.97
CA TYR A 37 -2.96 -0.22 16.83
C TYR A 37 -3.48 1.22 16.93
N GLU A 38 -4.08 1.59 18.06
CA GLU A 38 -4.69 2.91 18.24
C GLU A 38 -3.67 4.05 18.26
N THR A 39 -2.49 3.82 18.82
CA THR A 39 -1.48 4.87 19.04
C THR A 39 -0.43 4.99 17.95
N ILE A 40 -0.20 3.93 17.17
CA ILE A 40 0.87 3.87 16.14
C ILE A 40 0.27 3.58 14.77
N THR A 41 -0.38 2.42 14.60
CA THR A 41 -0.80 1.94 13.27
C THR A 41 -1.93 2.76 12.68
N LEU A 42 -2.98 3.05 13.44
CA LEU A 42 -4.14 3.81 12.98
C LEU A 42 -3.80 5.26 12.59
N PRO A 43 -3.02 6.03 13.38
CA PRO A 43 -2.54 7.34 12.95
C PRO A 43 -1.76 7.25 11.63
N TYR A 44 -0.88 6.26 11.51
CA TYR A 44 -0.10 6.05 10.29
C TYR A 44 -0.99 5.76 9.07
N ILE A 45 -1.95 4.83 9.18
CA ILE A 45 -2.93 4.54 8.12
C ILE A 45 -3.66 5.82 7.71
N ARG A 46 -4.12 6.63 8.67
CA ARG A 46 -4.86 7.88 8.40
C ARG A 46 -4.03 8.97 7.72
N THR A 47 -2.70 8.95 7.86
CA THR A 47 -1.83 9.90 7.13
C THR A 47 -1.66 9.56 5.65
N ARG A 48 -2.04 8.35 5.24
CA ARG A 48 -1.96 7.92 3.85
C ARG A 48 -3.31 8.12 3.17
N GLU A 49 -3.29 8.79 2.04
CA GLU A 49 -4.43 8.86 1.13
C GLU A 49 -4.30 7.72 0.13
N ASP A 50 -4.83 6.55 0.48
CA ASP A 50 -4.96 5.47 -0.50
C ASP A 50 -6.15 5.78 -1.42
N ASP A 51 -5.94 5.70 -2.73
CA ASP A 51 -7.01 5.92 -3.70
C ASP A 51 -7.95 4.70 -3.76
N LEU A 52 -9.12 4.85 -3.16
CA LEU A 52 -10.19 3.86 -3.15
C LEU A 52 -11.21 4.09 -4.29
N SER A 53 -10.95 5.00 -5.23
CA SER A 53 -11.85 5.30 -6.35
C SER A 53 -12.27 4.06 -7.12
N TRP A 54 -11.35 3.11 -7.34
CA TRP A 54 -11.64 1.85 -8.01
C TRP A 54 -12.64 0.96 -7.26
N ILE A 55 -12.69 1.04 -5.93
CA ILE A 55 -13.66 0.31 -5.10
C ILE A 55 -15.04 0.94 -5.30
N TYR A 56 -15.12 2.27 -5.23
CA TYR A 56 -16.38 2.98 -5.47
C TYR A 56 -16.89 2.79 -6.90
N ASP A 57 -16.01 2.73 -7.89
CA ASP A 57 -16.37 2.40 -9.27
C ASP A 57 -17.03 1.01 -9.39
N ILE A 58 -16.65 0.05 -8.54
CA ILE A 58 -17.28 -1.27 -8.47
C ILE A 58 -18.65 -1.16 -7.78
N LEU A 59 -18.72 -0.50 -6.63
CA LEU A 59 -19.96 -0.36 -5.85
C LEU A 59 -21.04 0.43 -6.61
N ASP A 60 -20.64 1.44 -7.39
CA ASP A 60 -21.53 2.25 -8.23
C ASP A 60 -21.87 1.59 -9.57
N HIS A 61 -21.40 0.36 -9.80
CA HIS A 61 -21.56 -0.32 -11.09
C HIS A 61 -21.04 0.55 -12.26
N LYS A 62 -19.89 1.20 -12.13
CA LYS A 62 -19.27 1.95 -13.24
C LYS A 62 -18.27 1.10 -14.02
N LYS A 63 -17.62 0.14 -13.36
CA LYS A 63 -16.62 -0.77 -13.94
C LYS A 63 -16.79 -2.20 -13.40
N GLU A 64 -16.24 -3.16 -14.12
CA GLU A 64 -16.17 -4.59 -13.73
C GLU A 64 -17.49 -5.30 -13.42
N GLN A 65 -18.64 -4.74 -13.83
CA GLN A 65 -19.96 -5.35 -13.61
C GLN A 65 -20.06 -6.79 -14.11
N ASN A 66 -19.42 -7.09 -15.25
CA ASN A 66 -19.42 -8.42 -15.87
C ASN A 66 -18.65 -9.48 -15.07
N ARG A 67 -17.88 -9.08 -14.06
CA ARG A 67 -17.12 -9.98 -13.19
C ARG A 67 -17.82 -10.24 -11.86
N ILE A 68 -18.93 -9.55 -11.56
CA ILE A 68 -19.70 -9.77 -10.33
C ILE A 68 -20.32 -11.16 -10.38
N VAL A 69 -19.99 -11.98 -9.37
CA VAL A 69 -20.54 -13.33 -9.21
C VAL A 69 -21.81 -13.30 -8.39
N TYR A 70 -21.88 -12.39 -7.42
CA TYR A 70 -23.02 -12.22 -6.52
C TYR A 70 -23.05 -10.80 -5.94
N GLU A 71 -24.25 -10.30 -5.69
CA GLU A 71 -24.51 -9.02 -5.04
C GLU A 71 -25.70 -9.15 -4.08
N ASP A 72 -25.53 -8.63 -2.87
CA ASP A 72 -26.58 -8.40 -1.88
C ASP A 72 -26.80 -6.88 -1.77
N ASP A 73 -28.03 -6.43 -2.06
CA ASP A 73 -28.42 -5.03 -2.12
C ASP A 73 -28.85 -4.44 -0.78
N HIS A 74 -28.68 -5.17 0.33
CA HIS A 74 -29.06 -4.67 1.65
C HIS A 74 -28.31 -3.35 1.98
N PRO A 75 -28.98 -2.25 2.33
CA PRO A 75 -28.40 -0.90 2.44
C PRO A 75 -27.39 -0.68 3.57
N LYS A 76 -27.02 -1.74 4.31
CA LYS A 76 -26.14 -1.68 5.49
C LYS A 76 -25.25 -2.91 5.61
N TYR A 77 -25.75 -4.06 5.17
CA TYR A 77 -25.06 -5.35 5.30
C TYR A 77 -24.80 -6.02 3.95
N GLY A 78 -25.19 -5.37 2.85
CA GLY A 78 -24.96 -5.84 1.49
C GLY A 78 -23.47 -5.82 1.12
N PHE A 79 -23.13 -6.58 0.10
CA PHE A 79 -21.77 -6.71 -0.39
C PHE A 79 -21.77 -7.20 -1.84
N ILE A 80 -20.66 -6.94 -2.54
CA ILE A 80 -20.42 -7.44 -3.89
C ILE A 80 -19.29 -8.47 -3.84
N MET A 81 -19.51 -9.64 -4.43
CA MET A 81 -18.50 -10.69 -4.56
C MET A 81 -17.91 -10.68 -5.98
N ILE A 82 -16.60 -10.42 -6.07
CA ILE A 82 -15.85 -10.38 -7.32
C ILE A 82 -14.65 -11.34 -7.19
N PRO A 83 -14.39 -12.19 -8.20
CA PRO A 83 -13.20 -13.03 -8.21
C PRO A 83 -11.95 -12.15 -8.28
N PRO A 84 -10.84 -12.54 -7.64
CA PRO A 84 -9.62 -11.76 -7.67
C PRO A 84 -9.19 -11.50 -9.12
N ARG A 85 -8.67 -10.30 -9.38
CA ARG A 85 -8.06 -10.02 -10.68
C ARG A 85 -6.89 -10.96 -10.86
N ARG A 86 -7.03 -11.91 -11.79
CA ARG A 86 -5.89 -12.68 -12.26
C ARG A 86 -4.96 -11.68 -12.92
N SER A 87 -3.75 -11.52 -12.38
CA SER A 87 -2.64 -10.95 -13.15
C SER A 87 -2.24 -12.01 -14.16
N ASP A 88 -2.79 -11.96 -15.36
CA ASP A 88 -2.17 -12.53 -16.53
C ASP A 88 -0.85 -11.78 -16.75
N GLY A 89 0.22 -12.33 -16.18
CA GLY A 89 1.57 -11.81 -16.39
C GLY A 89 1.95 -12.01 -17.85
N GLU A 90 1.73 -10.99 -18.66
CA GLU A 90 2.52 -10.70 -19.87
C GLU A 90 3.65 -9.72 -19.54
#